data_AF-A0A1H8S148-F1
#
_entry.id   AF-A0A1H8S148-F1
#
_cell.length_a   1.000
_cell.length_b   1.000
_cell.length_c   1.000
_cell.angle_alpha   90.00
_cell.angle_beta   90.00
_cell.angle_gamma   90.00
#
_symmetry.space_group_name_H-M   'P 1'
#
loop_
_entity.id
_entity.type
_entity.pdbx_description
1 polymer ?
#
loop_
_entity_poly.entity_id
_entity_poly.type
_entity_poly.pdbx_seq_one_letter_code
_entity_poly.pdbx_strand_id
1 'polypeptide(L)' 'MSETIGTRVKKIRKLNELIQVEFSSLLGISQGRLSEIEKDITKPSAETLIALRKRFMVDLNEL' A
#
# COMPACT_ATOMS: atom_id res chain seq x y z
N MET A 1 -13.34 5.34 -13.49
CA MET A 1 -13.10 5.53 -12.05
C MET A 1 -11.73 6.18 -11.90
N SER A 2 -11.62 7.24 -11.11
CA SER A 2 -10.35 7.87 -10.79
C SER A 2 -9.51 6.94 -9.90
N GLU A 3 -8.24 6.72 -10.26
CA GLU A 3 -7.30 6.03 -9.36
C GLU A 3 -7.13 6.86 -8.08
N THR A 4 -7.18 6.17 -6.94
CA THR A 4 -6.88 6.69 -5.61
C THR A 4 -5.57 6.10 -5.09
N ILE A 5 -5.00 6.70 -4.05
CA ILE A 5 -3.87 6.14 -3.31
C ILE A 5 -4.16 4.70 -2.87
N GLY A 6 -5.36 4.41 -2.34
CA GLY A 6 -5.72 3.06 -1.92
C GLY A 6 -5.71 2.05 -3.06
N THR A 7 -6.26 2.42 -4.22
CA THR A 7 -6.23 1.55 -5.41
C THR A 7 -4.81 1.33 -5.96
N ARG A 8 -3.93 2.34 -5.87
CA ARG A 8 -2.51 2.25 -6.28
C ARG A 8 -1.73 1.33 -5.35
N VAL A 9 -1.91 1.45 -4.04
CA VAL A 9 -1.33 0.52 -3.04
C VAL A 9 -1.77 -0.92 -3.32
N LYS A 10 -3.06 -1.13 -3.58
CA LYS A 10 -3.60 -2.45 -3.93
C LYS A 10 -2.99 -3.00 -5.22
N LYS A 11 -2.80 -2.16 -6.23
CA LYS A 11 -2.19 -2.52 -7.51
C LYS A 11 -0.73 -2.95 -7.31
N ILE A 12 0.06 -2.19 -6.54
CA ILE A 12 1.45 -2.55 -6.20
C ILE A 12 1.50 -3.94 -5.54
N ARG A 13 0.65 -4.19 -4.54
CA ARG A 13 0.58 -5.51 -3.89
C ARG A 13 0.29 -6.63 -4.89
N LYS A 14 -0.71 -6.43 -5.75
CA LYS A 14 -1.14 -7.44 -6.74
C LYS A 14 -0.10 -7.68 -7.83
N LEU A 15 0.61 -6.65 -8.27
CA LEU A 15 1.72 -6.78 -9.23
C LEU A 15 2.90 -7.58 -8.68
N ASN A 16 3.05 -7.61 -7.35
CA ASN A 16 4.06 -8.43 -6.66
C ASN A 16 3.51 -9.80 -6.22
N GLU A 17 2.28 -10.15 -6.61
CA GLU A 17 1.63 -11.43 -6.31
C GLU A 17 1.46 -11.73 -4.80
N LEU A 18 1.47 -10.70 -3.96
CA LEU A 18 1.40 -10.85 -2.50
C LEU A 18 -0.04 -10.88 -1.97
N ILE A 19 -0.28 -11.70 -0.95
CA ILE A 19 -1.51 -11.58 -0.14
C ILE A 19 -1.40 -10.41 0.83
N GLN A 20 -2.54 -9.94 1.37
CA GLN A 20 -2.54 -8.76 2.24
C GLN A 20 -1.70 -8.95 3.51
N VAL A 21 -1.67 -10.17 4.07
CA VAL A 21 -0.87 -10.46 5.27
C VAL A 21 0.63 -10.25 5.00
N GLU A 22 1.16 -10.83 3.92
CA GLU A 22 2.57 -10.70 3.52
C GLU A 22 2.94 -9.25 3.24
N PHE A 23 2.12 -8.57 2.44
CA PHE A 23 2.38 -7.18 2.06
C PHE A 23 2.33 -6.23 3.26
N SER A 24 1.35 -6.41 4.16
CA SER A 24 1.25 -5.61 5.39
C SER A 24 2.47 -5.81 6.29
N SER A 25 2.97 -7.05 6.39
CA SER A 25 4.19 -7.36 7.14
C SER A 25 5.42 -6.68 6.56
N LEU A 26 5.56 -6.60 5.22
CA LEU A 26 6.67 -5.90 4.58
C LEU A 26 6.65 -4.38 4.81
N LEU A 27 5.46 -3.82 4.97
CA LEU A 27 5.23 -2.40 5.26
C LEU A 27 5.26 -2.07 6.76
N GLY A 28 5.33 -3.07 7.64
CA GLY A 28 5.34 -2.87 9.09
C GLY A 28 3.99 -2.41 9.66
N ILE A 29 2.88 -2.76 9.01
CA ILE A 29 1.51 -2.43 9.45
C ILE A 29 0.67 -3.71 9.60
N SER A 30 -0.47 -3.62 10.28
CA SER A 30 -1.40 -4.75 10.37
C SER A 30 -2.12 -4.98 9.04
N GLN A 31 -2.56 -6.23 8.80
CA GLN A 31 -3.38 -6.58 7.63
C GLN A 31 -4.70 -5.79 7.60
N GLY A 32 -5.33 -5.56 8.76
CA GLY A 32 -6.53 -4.73 8.88
C GLY A 32 -6.27 -3.29 8.41
N ARG A 33 -5.17 -2.68 8.85
CA ARG A 33 -4.77 -1.33 8.42
C ARG A 33 -4.53 -1.26 6.90
N LEU A 34 -3.85 -2.26 6.34
CA LEU A 34 -3.69 -2.37 4.89
C LEU A 34 -5.04 -2.46 4.18
N SER A 35 -5.98 -3.26 4.70
CA SER A 35 -7.31 -3.38 4.08
C SER A 35 -8.09 -2.07 4.10
N GLU A 36 -7.98 -1.26 5.15
CA GLU A 36 -8.60 0.08 5.19
C GLU A 36 -8.01 1.00 4.13
N ILE A 37 -6.68 0.99 3.98
CA ILE A 37 -5.97 1.75 2.95
C ILE A 37 -6.44 1.35 1.55
N GLU A 38 -6.44 0.05 1.24
CA GLU A 38 -6.84 -0.46 -0.10
C GLU A 38 -8.32 -0.24 -0.44
N LYS A 39 -9.14 0.12 0.55
CA LYS A 39 -10.55 0.47 0.41
C LYS A 39 -10.81 1.98 0.52
N ASP A 40 -9.74 2.79 0.56
CA ASP A 40 -9.79 4.25 0.73
C ASP A 40 -10.53 4.72 2.01
N ILE A 41 -10.62 3.85 3.03
CA ILE A 41 -11.21 4.19 4.34
C ILE A 41 -10.26 5.09 5.13
N THR A 42 -8.95 4.82 5.04
CA THR A 42 -7.92 5.62 5.70
C THR A 42 -6.74 5.85 4.75
N LYS A 43 -6.01 6.96 4.96
CA LYS A 43 -4.78 7.23 4.20
C LYS A 43 -3.58 6.47 4.79
N PRO A 44 -2.59 6.09 3.96
CA PRO A 44 -1.30 5.61 4.45
C PRO A 44 -0.63 6.67 5.35
N SER A 45 0.12 6.23 6.36
CA SER A 45 0.99 7.15 7.11
C SER A 45 2.25 7.48 6.30
N ALA A 46 3.00 8.50 6.74
CA ALA A 46 4.30 8.81 6.14
C ALA A 46 5.26 7.62 6.19
N GLU A 47 5.27 6.87 7.28
CA GLU A 47 6.08 5.66 7.44
C GLU A 47 5.67 4.57 6.44
N THR A 48 4.36 4.41 6.21
CA THR A 48 3.84 3.47 5.21
C THR A 48 4.29 3.84 3.80
N LEU A 49 4.23 5.13 3.44
CA LEU A 49 4.70 5.64 2.16
C LEU A 49 6.22 5.43 1.99
N ILE A 50 7.00 5.71 3.03
CA ILE A 50 8.45 5.47 3.04
C ILE A 50 8.75 3.98 2.86
N ALA A 51 8.00 3.10 3.53
CA ALA A 51 8.15 1.66 3.38
C ALA A 51 7.81 1.19 1.94
N LEU A 52 6.73 1.71 1.35
CA LEU A 52 6.36 1.45 -0.05
C LEU A 52 7.50 1.83 -1.00
N ARG A 53 8.04 3.04 -0.87
CA ARG A 53 9.18 3.49 -1.68
C ARG A 53 10.41 2.59 -1.50
N LYS A 54 10.76 2.24 -0.26
CA LYS A 54 11.96 1.44 0.04
C LYS A 54 11.86 -0.01 -0.42
N ARG A 55 10.67 -0.63 -0.29
CA ARG A 55 10.47 -2.07 -0.55
C ARG A 55 10.10 -2.37 -2.00
N PHE A 56 9.37 -1.47 -2.65
CA PHE A 56 8.77 -1.70 -3.97
C PHE A 56 9.20 -0.65 -5.01
N MET A 57 10.18 0.21 -4.68
CA MET A 57 10.74 1.23 -5.58
C MET A 57 9.67 2.15 -6.20
N VAL A 58 8.61 2.44 -5.45
CA VAL A 58 7.49 3.28 -5.90
C VAL A 58 7.88 4.76 -5.83
N ASP A 59 7.57 5.51 -6.89
CA ASP A 59 7.62 6.97 -6.86
C ASP A 59 6.41 7.51 -6.09
N LEU A 60 6.66 8.28 -5.03
CA LEU A 60 5.61 8.85 -4.20
C LEU A 60 4.78 9.93 -4.93
N ASN A 61 5.31 10.51 -6.01
CA ASN A 61 4.54 11.44 -6.86
C ASN A 61 3.50 10.69 -7.72
N GLU A 62 3.72 9.39 -7.93
CA GLU A 62 2.86 8.47 -8.68
C GLU A 62 1.97 7.64 -7.75
N LEU A 63 1.84 8.01 -6.48
CA LEU A 63 1.09 7.27 -5.46
C LEU A 63 -0.21 7.97 -5.08
#